data_AF-G4FLU1-F1
#
_entry.id   AF-G4FLU1-F1
#
_cell.length_a   1.000
_cell.length_b   1.000
_cell.length_c   1.000
_cell.angle_alpha   90.00
_cell.angle_beta   90.00
_cell.angle_gamma   90.00
#
_symmetry.space_group_name_H-M   'P 1'
#
loop_
_entity.id
_entity.type
_entity.pdbx_description
1 polymer ?
#
loop_
_entity_poly.entity_id
_entity_poly.type
_entity_poly.pdbx_seq_one_letter_code
_entity_poly.pdbx_strand_id
1 'polypeptide(L)' 'MYTIEHLSDESWTAEVTRETEFKAFVDARTKCMATGKIYRVVDDKHNVRYTITLDACKKQLFSNH' A
#
# COMPACT_ATOMS: atom_id res chain seq x y z
N MET A 1 -10.87 10.78 -2.93
CA MET A 1 -9.39 10.82 -2.84
C MET A 1 -8.92 9.52 -2.18
N TYR A 2 -7.68 9.11 -2.40
CA TYR A 2 -7.14 7.87 -1.88
C TYR A 2 -5.92 8.13 -1.02
N THR A 3 -6.00 7.76 0.25
CA THR A 3 -4.91 7.96 1.19
C THR A 3 -4.12 6.66 1.34
N ILE A 4 -2.82 6.78 1.20
CA ILE A 4 -1.86 5.72 1.44
C ILE A 4 -1.46 5.79 2.91
N GLU A 5 -1.61 4.68 3.60
CA GLU A 5 -1.20 4.51 4.99
C GLU A 5 -0.15 3.40 5.08
N HIS A 6 0.80 3.53 5.99
CA HIS A 6 1.73 2.45 6.32
C HIS A 6 1.53 1.97 7.74
N LEU A 7 1.80 0.69 7.97
CA LEU A 7 1.81 0.12 9.30
C LEU A 7 3.15 0.48 9.99
N SER A 8 3.06 1.23 11.09
CA SER A 8 4.18 1.53 11.98
C SER A 8 3.87 1.00 13.37
N ASP A 9 4.79 0.19 13.91
CA ASP A 9 4.70 -0.47 15.23
C ASP A 9 3.39 -1.24 15.41
N GLU A 10 2.27 -0.57 15.70
CA GLU A 10 0.94 -1.16 15.86
C GLU A 10 -0.20 -0.31 15.26
N SER A 11 0.12 0.77 14.54
CA SER A 11 -0.88 1.71 14.01
C SER A 11 -0.67 2.04 12.54
N TRP A 12 -1.76 2.38 11.86
CA TRP A 12 -1.73 2.84 10.49
C TRP A 12 -1.51 4.35 10.47
N THR A 13 -0.42 4.78 9.85
CA THR A 13 -0.07 6.19 9.71
C THR A 13 -0.31 6.62 8.26
N ALA A 14 -1.14 7.64 8.06
CA ALA A 14 -1.35 8.25 6.76
C ALA A 14 -0.10 9.00 6.29
N GLU A 15 0.33 8.75 5.05
CA GLU A 15 1.57 9.28 4.50
C GLU A 15 1.30 10.23 3.33
N VAL A 16 0.48 9.80 2.37
CA VAL A 16 0.21 10.59 1.17
C VAL A 16 -1.19 10.35 0.64
N THR A 17 -1.83 11.39 0.15
CA THR A 17 -3.13 11.30 -0.52
C THR A 17 -2.96 11.53 -2.02
N ARG A 18 -3.61 10.69 -2.83
CA ARG A 18 -3.62 10.75 -4.29
C ARG A 18 -5.05 10.93 -4.80
N GLU A 19 -5.18 11.57 -5.95
CA GLU A 19 -6.49 11.82 -6.56
C GLU A 19 -7.16 10.53 -7.06
N THR A 20 -6.37 9.58 -7.55
CA THR A 20 -6.86 8.35 -8.18
C THR A 20 -6.37 7.10 -7.47
N GLU A 21 -7.21 6.06 -7.47
CA GLU A 21 -6.93 4.74 -6.87
C GLU A 21 -5.64 4.13 -7.42
N PHE A 22 -5.48 4.16 -8.75
CA PHE A 22 -4.34 3.56 -9.42
C PHE A 22 -3.01 4.22 -9.03
N LYS A 23 -2.94 5.55 -9.00
CA LYS A 23 -1.75 6.28 -8.53
C LYS A 23 -1.43 5.93 -7.08
N ALA A 24 -2.43 5.85 -6.20
CA ALA A 24 -2.24 5.47 -4.81
C ALA A 24 -1.67 4.04 -4.70
N PHE A 25 -2.21 3.10 -5.46
CA PHE A 25 -1.74 1.72 -5.49
C PHE A 25 -0.28 1.60 -5.96
N VAL A 26 0.07 2.22 -7.09
CA VAL A 26 1.43 2.15 -7.65
C VAL A 26 2.46 2.77 -6.70
N ASP A 27 2.13 3.91 -6.09
CA ASP A 27 2.99 4.60 -5.15
C ASP A 27 3.17 3.78 -3.85
N ALA A 28 2.08 3.28 -3.27
CA ALA A 28 2.11 2.42 -2.10
C ALA A 28 2.91 1.12 -2.35
N ARG A 29 2.81 0.53 -3.54
CA ARG A 29 3.62 -0.64 -3.94
C ARG A 29 5.10 -0.29 -4.05
N THR A 30 5.41 0.84 -4.67
CA THR A 30 6.80 1.31 -4.82
C THR A 30 7.44 1.54 -3.44
N LYS A 31 6.70 2.17 -2.52
CA LYS A 31 7.13 2.39 -1.13
C LYS A 31 7.23 1.10 -0.33
N CYS A 32 6.30 0.17 -0.50
CA CYS A 32 6.37 -1.16 0.11
C CYS A 32 7.64 -1.90 -0.29
N MET A 33 7.98 -1.91 -1.59
CA MET A 33 9.20 -2.54 -2.08
C MET A 33 10.48 -1.83 -1.60
N ALA A 34 10.47 -0.50 -1.52
CA ALA A 34 11.64 0.29 -1.13
C ALA A 34 11.92 0.24 0.39
N THR A 35 10.89 0.28 1.23
CA THR A 35 11.02 0.35 2.69
C THR A 35 10.84 -0.99 3.39
N GLY A 36 10.21 -1.95 2.71
CA GLY A 36 9.81 -3.22 3.29
C GLY A 36 8.64 -3.14 4.29
N LYS A 37 7.98 -1.99 4.41
CA LYS A 37 6.82 -1.84 5.29
C LYS A 37 5.54 -2.30 4.61
N ILE A 38 4.51 -2.57 5.41
CA ILE A 38 3.17 -2.87 4.92
C ILE A 38 2.46 -1.55 4.65
N TYR A 39 1.88 -1.43 3.47
CA TYR A 39 1.08 -0.27 3.07
C TYR A 39 -0.36 -0.69 2.81
N ARG A 40 -1.30 0.24 2.96
CA ARG A 40 -2.67 0.08 2.49
C ARG A 40 -3.15 1.37 1.84
N VAL A 41 -4.13 1.24 0.96
CA VAL A 41 -4.80 2.35 0.31
C VAL A 41 -6.23 2.40 0.83
N VAL A 42 -6.63 3.54 1.37
CA VAL A 42 -7.99 3.81 1.85
C VAL A 42 -8.66 4.89 1.02
N ASP A 43 -9.98 4.82 0.84
CA ASP A 43 -10.76 5.89 0.21
C ASP A 43 -11.18 6.98 1.20
N ASP A 44 -11.94 7.99 0.76
CA ASP A 44 -12.40 9.09 1.60
C ASP A 44 -13.32 8.66 2.75
N LYS A 45 -14.01 7.52 2.59
CA LYS A 45 -14.81 6.90 3.65
C LYS A 45 -14.01 5.94 4.54
N HIS A 46 -12.68 5.95 4.43
CA HIS A 46 -11.78 5.06 5.18
C HIS A 46 -11.98 3.55 4.88
N ASN A 47 -12.57 3.16 3.75
CA ASN A 47 -12.58 1.74 3.38
C ASN A 47 -11.24 1.35 2.79
N VAL A 48 -10.71 0.22 3.24
CA VAL A 48 -9.48 -0.35 2.69
C VAL A 48 -9.76 -0.89 1.30
N ARG A 49 -9.17 -0.25 0.29
CA ARG A 49 -9.27 -0.64 -1.12
C ARG A 49 -8.22 -1.70 -1.45
N TYR A 50 -7.00 -1.51 -0.96
CA TYR A 50 -5.87 -2.42 -1.19
C TYR A 50 -5.00 -2.53 0.06
N THR A 51 -4.52 -3.74 0.34
CA THR A 51 -3.48 -3.99 1.33
C THR A 51 -2.27 -4.56 0.60
N ILE A 52 -1.14 -3.90 0.74
CA ILE A 52 0.11 -4.19 0.04
C ILE A 52 1.12 -4.64 1.09
N THR A 53 1.34 -5.95 1.13
CA THR A 53 2.36 -6.58 1.97
C THR A 53 3.57 -6.97 1.12
N LEU A 54 4.73 -7.02 1.77
CA LEU A 54 5.94 -7.56 1.15
C LEU A 54 5.75 -8.98 0.63
N ASP A 55 5.03 -9.83 1.37
CA ASP A 55 4.71 -11.19 0.94
C ASP A 55 3.89 -11.24 -0.34
N ALA A 56 2.91 -10.35 -0.50
CA ALA A 56 2.13 -10.25 -1.73
C ALA A 56 2.99 -9.76 -2.91
N CYS A 57 3.90 -8.80 -2.67
CA CYS A 57 4.86 -8.36 -3.70
C CYS A 57 5.86 -9.46 -4.08
N LYS A 58 6.37 -10.21 -3.10
CA LYS A 58 7.32 -11.31 -3.33
C LYS A 58 6.65 -12.48 -4.03
N LYS A 59 5.42 -12.87 -3.67
CA LYS A 59 4.69 -13.94 -4.38
C LYS A 59 4.52 -13.66 -5.87
N GLN A 60 4.29 -12.41 -6.27
CA GLN A 60 4.26 -12.06 -7.71
C GLN A 60 5.62 -12.20 -8.41
N LEU A 61 6.74 -12.06 -7.69
CA LEU A 61 8.08 -12.25 -8.24
C LEU A 61 8.48 -13.73 -8.32
N PHE A 62 7.89 -14.60 -7.48
CA PHE A 62 8.26 -16.02 -7.38
C PHE A 62 7.22 -17.02 -7.94
N SER A 63 6.02 -16.58 -8.36
CA SER A 63 5.02 -17.46 -9.01
C SER A 63 5.27 -17.67 -10.51
N ASN A 64 6.53 -17.74 -10.93
CA ASN A 64 6.93 -18.03 -12.31
C ASN A 64 7.93 -19.18 -12.36
N HIS A 65 7.67 -20.26 -11.63
CA HIS A 65 8.50 -21.47 -11.64
C HIS A 65 7.66 -22.74 -11.60
#